data_AF-A0A1R1LDN1-F1
#
_entry.id   AF-A0A1R1LDN1-F1
#
_cell.length_a   1.000
_cell.length_b   1.000
_cell.length_c   1.000
_cell.angle_alpha   90.00
_cell.angle_beta   90.00
_cell.angle_gamma   90.00
#
_symmetry.space_group_name_H-M   'P 1'
#
loop_
_entity.id
_entity.type
_entity.pdbx_description
1 polymer ?
#
loop_
_entity_poly.entity_id
_entity_poly.type
_entity_poly.pdbx_seq_one_letter_code
_entity_poly.pdbx_strand_id
1 'polypeptide(L)'
;MGQSVSRDAVIFNKYGTNNSSLNRLGRVKAKEGECRNKLTGFMTRLEEAKSTVREARSKASVAKLSGDNYQKYVLANRALQKSISELKRINTDMVKAHIDIRNASNQHQTPLLKKYADISNEVMAMVSEDISYLSKESDSIVKSMRDTRNKIALNDLIKRGENGNEVDRLLANVAEESLIDSRVEDAGKSSYESLESRMRSLTDKPKESELWRRLRELRS
;
A
#
# COMPACT_ATOMS: atom_id res chain seq x y z
N MET A 1 74.44 18.59 2.52
CA MET A 1 73.40 17.52 2.47
C MET A 1 72.05 18.17 2.70
N GLY A 2 71.30 18.46 1.63
CA GLY A 2 69.94 19.00 1.74
C GLY A 2 68.93 17.87 1.61
N GLN A 3 68.13 17.62 2.65
CA GLN A 3 67.04 16.65 2.60
C GLN A 3 65.99 17.14 1.61
N SER A 4 65.81 16.42 0.49
CA SER A 4 64.68 16.63 -0.41
C SER A 4 63.43 16.08 0.25
N VAL A 5 62.66 16.97 0.87
CA VAL A 5 61.31 16.65 1.32
C VAL A 5 60.49 16.36 0.06
N SER A 6 60.03 15.11 -0.09
CA SER A 6 59.20 14.71 -1.23
C SER A 6 58.02 15.66 -1.39
N ARG A 7 57.74 16.10 -2.62
CA ARG A 7 56.57 16.95 -2.94
C ARG A 7 55.26 16.35 -2.42
N ASP A 8 55.19 15.03 -2.26
CA ASP A 8 54.04 14.31 -1.72
C ASP A 8 53.83 14.57 -0.23
N ALA A 9 54.91 14.76 0.55
CA ALA A 9 54.83 15.13 1.96
C ALA A 9 54.38 16.59 2.16
N VAL A 10 54.63 17.46 1.17
CA VAL A 10 54.20 18.86 1.20
C VAL A 10 52.70 18.99 0.90
N ILE A 11 52.12 18.14 0.06
CA ILE A 11 50.67 18.14 -0.20
C ILE A 11 49.90 17.65 1.04
N PHE A 12 50.42 16.63 1.74
CA PHE A 12 49.83 16.13 2.98
C PHE A 12 49.83 17.18 4.12
N ASN A 13 50.85 18.04 4.17
CA ASN A 13 50.94 19.12 5.17
C ASN A 13 50.22 20.41 4.77
N LYS A 14 49.96 20.65 3.48
CA LYS A 14 49.29 21.87 3.00
C LYS A 14 47.77 21.76 3.00
N TYR A 15 47.25 20.53 2.93
CA TYR A 15 45.83 20.21 3.07
C TYR A 15 45.68 19.20 4.19
N GLY A 16 45.78 19.66 5.44
CA GLY A 16 45.34 18.89 6.59
C GLY A 16 43.87 18.53 6.45
N THR A 17 43.58 17.46 5.73
CA THR A 17 42.28 16.82 5.68
C THR A 17 42.09 16.22 7.06
N ASN A 18 41.51 17.03 7.95
CA ASN A 18 41.14 16.62 9.29
C ASN A 18 40.47 15.24 9.22
N ASN A 19 41.06 14.25 9.86
CA ASN A 19 40.56 12.87 9.91
C ASN A 19 39.05 12.81 10.26
N SER A 20 38.56 13.83 10.98
CA SER A 20 37.15 14.05 11.33
C SER A 20 36.21 14.38 10.16
N SER A 21 36.64 15.09 9.12
CA SER A 21 35.81 15.43 7.95
C SER A 21 35.66 14.23 7.01
N LEU A 22 36.74 13.46 6.80
CA LEU A 22 36.70 12.18 6.09
C LEU A 22 35.82 11.15 6.84
N ASN A 23 35.96 11.06 8.17
CA ASN A 23 35.10 10.21 9.00
C ASN A 23 33.62 10.65 8.99
N ARG A 24 33.34 11.96 8.87
CA ARG A 24 31.97 12.47 8.71
C ARG A 24 31.39 12.10 7.35
N LEU A 25 32.17 12.26 6.28
CA LEU A 25 31.75 11.90 4.92
C LEU A 25 31.48 10.39 4.80
N GLY A 26 32.34 9.56 5.37
CA GLY A 26 32.15 8.10 5.41
C GLY A 26 30.86 7.69 6.12
N ARG A 27 30.54 8.31 7.26
CA ARG A 27 29.27 8.07 7.98
C ARG A 27 28.04 8.49 7.18
N VAL A 28 28.10 9.64 6.50
CA VAL A 28 27.02 10.11 5.64
C VAL A 28 26.78 9.14 4.47
N LYS A 29 27.86 8.69 3.80
CA LYS A 29 27.78 7.73 2.70
C LYS A 29 27.25 6.37 3.15
N ALA A 30 27.67 5.89 4.31
CA ALA A 30 27.12 4.68 4.91
C ALA A 30 25.61 4.80 5.15
N LYS A 31 25.15 5.95 5.66
CA LYS A 31 23.73 6.19 5.90
C LYS A 31 22.92 6.30 4.61
N GLU A 32 23.46 6.95 3.58
CA GLU A 32 22.86 6.97 2.23
C GLU A 32 22.68 5.54 1.69
N GLY A 33 23.71 4.69 1.84
CA GLY A 33 23.64 3.27 1.45
C GLY A 33 22.60 2.47 2.23
N GLU A 34 22.51 2.66 3.55
CA GLU A 34 21.49 2.02 4.40
C GLU A 34 20.07 2.42 3.99
N CYS A 35 19.81 3.72 3.84
CA CYS A 35 18.51 4.26 3.41
C CYS A 35 18.10 3.70 2.03
N ARG A 36 19.05 3.63 1.10
CA ARG A 36 18.83 3.01 -0.22
C ARG A 36 18.44 1.55 -0.10
N ASN A 37 19.20 0.76 0.66
CA ASN A 37 18.94 -0.67 0.79
C ASN A 37 17.56 -0.94 1.42
N LYS A 38 17.16 -0.13 2.41
CA LYS A 38 15.79 -0.17 2.97
C LYS A 38 14.75 0.07 1.88
N LEU A 39 14.85 1.19 1.16
CA LEU A 39 13.89 1.54 0.10
C LEU A 39 13.77 0.46 -0.98
N THR A 40 14.90 -0.02 -1.50
CA THR A 40 14.91 -1.07 -2.52
C THR A 40 14.29 -2.36 -1.98
N GLY A 41 14.62 -2.76 -0.75
CA GLY A 41 14.04 -3.95 -0.12
C GLY A 41 12.52 -3.85 0.01
N PHE A 42 11.99 -2.67 0.36
CA PHE A 42 10.54 -2.45 0.41
C PHE A 42 9.88 -2.50 -0.94
N MET A 43 10.47 -1.84 -1.95
CA MET A 43 9.88 -1.85 -3.28
C MET A 43 9.85 -3.25 -3.89
N THR A 44 10.87 -4.07 -3.65
CA THR A 44 10.85 -5.49 -4.07
C THR A 44 9.72 -6.27 -3.39
N ARG A 45 9.58 -6.17 -2.05
CA ARG A 45 8.49 -6.82 -1.31
C ARG A 45 7.11 -6.34 -1.77
N LEU A 46 6.97 -5.06 -2.10
CA LEU A 46 5.72 -4.50 -2.60
C LEU A 46 5.36 -5.05 -3.97
N GLU A 47 6.32 -5.17 -4.89
CA GLU A 47 6.10 -5.79 -6.22
C GLU A 47 5.64 -7.25 -6.10
N GLU A 48 6.27 -8.02 -5.20
CA GLU A 48 5.87 -9.39 -4.89
C GLU A 48 4.43 -9.45 -4.35
N ALA A 49 4.09 -8.58 -3.39
CA ALA A 49 2.74 -8.48 -2.85
C ALA A 49 1.71 -8.06 -3.91
N LYS A 50 2.09 -7.18 -4.84
CA LYS A 50 1.20 -6.69 -5.91
C LYS A 50 0.73 -7.80 -6.85
N SER A 51 1.54 -8.85 -7.08
CA SER A 51 1.07 -10.03 -7.82
C SER A 51 -0.12 -10.69 -7.12
N THR A 52 -0.01 -10.88 -5.79
CA THR A 52 -1.08 -11.44 -4.95
C THR A 52 -2.31 -10.52 -4.89
N VAL A 53 -2.10 -9.19 -4.88
CA VAL A 53 -3.18 -8.19 -4.96
C VAL A 53 -3.94 -8.32 -6.28
N ARG A 54 -3.25 -8.41 -7.42
CA ARG A 54 -3.88 -8.58 -8.74
C ARG A 54 -4.71 -9.87 -8.79
N GLU A 55 -4.18 -10.97 -8.25
CA GLU A 55 -4.90 -12.24 -8.17
C GLU A 55 -6.16 -12.13 -7.30
N ALA A 56 -6.06 -11.50 -6.12
CA ALA A 56 -7.20 -11.29 -5.23
C ALA A 56 -8.30 -10.44 -5.87
N ARG A 57 -7.92 -9.37 -6.58
CA ARG A 57 -8.85 -8.54 -7.37
C ARG A 57 -9.52 -9.33 -8.48
N SER A 58 -8.77 -10.14 -9.22
CA SER A 58 -9.32 -11.01 -10.26
C SER A 58 -10.36 -11.97 -9.69
N LYS A 59 -10.08 -12.61 -8.54
CA LYS A 59 -11.04 -13.47 -7.84
C LYS A 59 -12.29 -12.72 -7.39
N ALA A 60 -12.14 -11.49 -6.90
CA ALA A 60 -13.27 -10.64 -6.53
C ALA A 60 -14.16 -10.28 -7.73
N SER A 61 -13.56 -9.91 -8.85
CA SER A 61 -14.29 -9.65 -10.10
C SER A 61 -15.03 -10.90 -10.60
N VAL A 62 -14.38 -12.07 -10.59
CA VAL A 62 -15.01 -13.34 -10.99
C VAL A 62 -16.17 -13.70 -10.04
N ALA A 63 -16.02 -13.46 -8.74
CA ALA A 63 -17.09 -13.71 -7.77
C ALA A 63 -18.32 -12.82 -8.03
N LYS A 64 -18.11 -11.51 -8.28
CA LYS A 64 -19.19 -10.58 -8.63
C LYS A 64 -19.95 -11.00 -9.91
N LEU A 65 -19.24 -11.53 -10.90
CA LEU A 65 -19.86 -12.03 -12.15
C LEU A 65 -20.58 -13.38 -11.99
N SER A 66 -20.35 -14.08 -10.88
CA SER A 66 -20.86 -15.44 -10.70
C SER A 66 -22.27 -15.52 -10.11
N GLY A 67 -22.94 -14.39 -9.90
CA GLY A 67 -24.28 -14.32 -9.32
C GLY A 67 -24.30 -14.70 -7.83
N ASP A 68 -25.39 -15.31 -7.37
CA ASP A 68 -25.61 -15.71 -5.97
C ASP A 68 -24.78 -16.96 -5.57
N ASN A 69 -23.49 -17.02 -5.94
CA ASN A 69 -22.59 -18.12 -5.58
C ASN A 69 -21.81 -17.78 -4.31
N TYR A 70 -22.37 -18.18 -3.16
CA TYR A 70 -21.79 -17.92 -1.84
C TYR A 70 -20.34 -18.41 -1.69
N GLN A 71 -20.02 -19.61 -2.19
CA GLN A 71 -18.68 -20.19 -2.07
C GLN A 71 -17.62 -19.35 -2.83
N LYS A 72 -17.97 -18.83 -4.01
CA LYS A 72 -17.07 -17.95 -4.77
C LYS A 72 -16.82 -16.63 -4.05
N TYR A 73 -17.84 -16.04 -3.43
CA TYR A 73 -17.65 -14.84 -2.62
C TYR A 73 -16.77 -15.10 -1.38
N VAL A 74 -16.93 -16.22 -0.68
CA VAL A 74 -16.07 -16.61 0.45
C VAL A 74 -14.61 -16.71 0.03
N LEU A 75 -14.33 -17.39 -1.10
CA LEU A 75 -12.98 -17.56 -1.61
C LEU A 75 -12.35 -16.23 -2.04
N ALA A 76 -13.12 -15.37 -2.71
CA ALA A 76 -12.69 -14.03 -3.08
C ALA A 76 -12.38 -13.17 -1.86
N ASN A 77 -13.28 -13.15 -0.86
CA ASN A 77 -13.09 -12.38 0.35
C ASN A 77 -11.85 -12.83 1.13
N ARG A 78 -11.61 -14.15 1.21
CA ARG A 78 -10.41 -14.70 1.84
C ARG A 78 -9.13 -14.26 1.13
N ALA A 79 -9.13 -14.21 -0.20
CA ALA A 79 -8.01 -13.71 -0.98
C ALA A 79 -7.76 -12.22 -0.73
N LEU A 80 -8.82 -11.39 -0.70
CA LEU A 80 -8.73 -9.95 -0.40
C LEU A 80 -8.17 -9.71 1.00
N GLN A 81 -8.70 -10.39 2.02
CA GLN A 81 -8.26 -10.25 3.42
C GLN A 81 -6.80 -10.67 3.61
N LYS A 82 -6.33 -11.70 2.89
CA LYS A 82 -4.92 -12.10 2.88
C LYS A 82 -4.05 -10.99 2.31
N SER A 83 -4.43 -10.41 1.16
CA SER A 83 -3.68 -9.31 0.53
C SER A 83 -3.67 -8.04 1.38
N ILE A 84 -4.81 -7.66 1.98
CA ILE A 84 -4.92 -6.52 2.91
C ILE A 84 -3.96 -6.71 4.09
N SER A 85 -3.95 -7.90 4.69
CA SER A 85 -3.09 -8.21 5.83
C SER A 85 -1.61 -8.10 5.49
N GLU A 86 -1.22 -8.60 4.31
CA GLU A 86 0.16 -8.50 3.84
C GLU A 86 0.58 -7.05 3.57
N LEU A 87 -0.27 -6.28 2.89
CA LEU A 87 0.01 -4.86 2.65
C LEU A 87 0.07 -4.07 3.97
N LYS A 88 -0.76 -4.36 4.97
CA LYS A 88 -0.68 -3.73 6.30
C LYS A 88 0.65 -4.03 7.00
N ARG A 89 1.17 -5.25 6.88
CA ARG A 89 2.50 -5.62 7.40
C ARG A 89 3.60 -4.84 6.69
N ILE A 90 3.59 -4.84 5.36
CA ILE A 90 4.54 -4.06 4.54
C ILE A 90 4.48 -2.58 4.90
N ASN A 91 3.29 -2.00 5.04
CA ASN A 91 3.11 -0.60 5.40
C ASN A 91 3.70 -0.29 6.79
N THR A 92 3.47 -1.17 7.76
CA THR A 92 4.02 -1.01 9.12
C THR A 92 5.55 -1.00 9.12
N ASP A 93 6.16 -1.95 8.39
CA ASP A 93 7.61 -2.00 8.24
C ASP A 93 8.14 -0.77 7.49
N MET A 94 7.42 -0.32 6.46
CA MET A 94 7.78 0.85 5.66
C MET A 94 7.72 2.14 6.49
N VAL A 95 6.74 2.30 7.37
CA VAL A 95 6.63 3.45 8.28
C VAL A 95 7.87 3.53 9.18
N LYS A 96 8.32 2.40 9.74
CA LYS A 96 9.55 2.36 10.55
C LYS A 96 10.76 2.80 9.74
N ALA A 97 10.92 2.28 8.53
CA ALA A 97 12.02 2.65 7.66
C ALA A 97 11.94 4.10 7.18
N HIS A 98 10.75 4.62 6.93
CA HIS A 98 10.53 6.02 6.58
C HIS A 98 11.00 6.94 7.72
N ILE A 99 10.68 6.61 8.98
CA ILE A 99 11.14 7.37 10.14
C ILE A 99 12.68 7.38 10.18
N ASP A 100 13.33 6.24 9.99
CA ASP A 100 14.80 6.16 9.95
C ASP A 100 15.40 7.00 8.83
N ILE A 101 14.82 6.95 7.63
CA ILE A 101 15.26 7.71 6.45
C ILE A 101 15.05 9.21 6.68
N ARG A 102 13.92 9.61 7.25
CA ARG A 102 13.61 11.00 7.57
C ARG A 102 14.53 11.56 8.64
N ASN A 103 14.82 10.78 9.68
CA ASN A 103 15.78 11.15 10.72
C ASN A 103 17.19 11.33 10.14
N ALA A 104 17.63 10.40 9.27
CA ALA A 104 18.90 10.53 8.55
C ALA A 104 18.93 11.79 7.67
N SER A 105 17.85 12.07 6.95
CA SER A 105 17.70 13.28 6.12
C SER A 105 17.82 14.56 6.96
N ASN A 106 17.16 14.61 8.12
CA ASN A 106 17.22 15.76 9.02
C ASN A 106 18.61 15.93 9.67
N GLN A 107 19.25 14.82 10.04
CA GLN A 107 20.55 14.82 10.72
C GLN A 107 21.70 15.21 9.78
N HIS A 108 21.70 14.67 8.56
CA HIS A 108 22.82 14.84 7.63
C HIS A 108 22.57 15.89 6.55
N GLN A 109 21.30 16.28 6.35
CA GLN A 109 20.86 17.34 5.44
C GLN A 109 21.40 17.20 4.02
N THR A 110 21.61 15.97 3.54
CA THR A 110 22.07 15.75 2.17
C THR A 110 20.89 15.75 1.20
N PRO A 111 21.08 16.26 -0.03
CA PRO A 111 20.05 16.21 -1.07
C PRO A 111 19.58 14.78 -1.36
N LEU A 112 20.47 13.80 -1.29
CA LEU A 112 20.16 12.40 -1.58
C LEU A 112 19.24 11.80 -0.51
N LEU A 113 19.54 12.02 0.78
CA LEU A 113 18.68 11.54 1.87
C LEU A 113 17.31 12.21 1.86
N LYS A 114 17.22 13.49 1.47
CA LYS A 114 15.94 14.17 1.26
C LYS A 114 15.12 13.48 0.16
N LYS A 115 15.73 13.18 -0.98
CA LYS A 115 15.05 12.45 -2.07
C LYS A 115 14.60 11.04 -1.64
N TYR A 116 15.40 10.33 -0.84
CA TYR A 116 14.98 9.04 -0.27
C TYR A 116 13.78 9.19 0.67
N ALA A 117 13.75 10.24 1.50
CA ALA A 117 12.59 10.54 2.35
C ALA A 117 11.33 10.84 1.51
N ASP A 118 11.47 11.63 0.43
CA ASP A 118 10.36 11.93 -0.48
C ASP A 118 9.83 10.67 -1.17
N ILE A 119 10.71 9.82 -1.73
CA ILE A 119 10.33 8.53 -2.34
C ILE A 119 9.64 7.63 -1.33
N SER A 120 10.16 7.53 -0.10
CA SER A 120 9.52 6.69 0.93
C SER A 120 8.11 7.17 1.30
N ASN A 121 7.86 8.48 1.32
CA ASN A 121 6.52 9.04 1.51
C ASN A 121 5.57 8.63 0.38
N GLU A 122 6.01 8.76 -0.88
CA GLU A 122 5.20 8.38 -2.04
C GLU A 122 4.84 6.89 -2.02
N VAL A 123 5.80 6.03 -1.65
CA VAL A 123 5.57 4.57 -1.52
C VAL A 123 4.55 4.26 -0.42
N MET A 124 4.66 4.86 0.77
CA MET A 124 3.67 4.64 1.84
C MET A 124 2.26 5.11 1.44
N ALA A 125 2.16 6.23 0.72
CA ALA A 125 0.88 6.73 0.23
C ALA A 125 0.22 5.73 -0.74
N MET A 126 0.98 5.19 -1.69
CA MET A 126 0.48 4.17 -2.61
C MET A 126 0.01 2.90 -1.88
N VAL A 127 0.78 2.40 -0.92
CA VAL A 127 0.40 1.19 -0.15
C VAL A 127 -0.89 1.45 0.64
N SER A 128 -1.03 2.65 1.22
CA SER A 128 -2.23 3.03 1.96
C SER A 128 -3.47 3.12 1.06
N GLU A 129 -3.30 3.62 -0.17
CA GLU A 129 -4.35 3.65 -1.20
C GLU A 129 -4.77 2.23 -1.62
N ASP A 130 -3.81 1.34 -1.88
CA ASP A 130 -4.08 -0.06 -2.22
C ASP A 130 -4.84 -0.79 -1.09
N ILE A 131 -4.46 -0.58 0.17
CA ILE A 131 -5.16 -1.14 1.35
C ILE A 131 -6.61 -0.63 1.41
N SER A 132 -6.81 0.68 1.20
CA SER A 132 -8.14 1.31 1.25
C SER A 132 -9.05 0.72 0.16
N TYR A 133 -8.54 0.63 -1.07
CA TYR A 133 -9.28 0.04 -2.18
C TYR A 133 -9.67 -1.42 -1.91
N LEU A 134 -8.72 -2.26 -1.50
CA LEU A 134 -9.00 -3.67 -1.23
C LEU A 134 -9.98 -3.87 -0.07
N SER A 135 -9.93 -2.99 0.93
CA SER A 135 -10.88 -3.02 2.06
C SER A 135 -12.30 -2.74 1.58
N LYS A 136 -12.50 -1.70 0.76
CA LYS A 136 -13.80 -1.42 0.14
C LYS A 136 -14.30 -2.56 -0.75
N GLU A 137 -13.40 -3.16 -1.52
CA GLU A 137 -13.75 -4.31 -2.36
C GLU A 137 -14.14 -5.53 -1.52
N SER A 138 -13.49 -5.74 -0.37
CA SER A 138 -13.84 -6.78 0.60
C SER A 138 -15.20 -6.53 1.22
N ASP A 139 -15.50 -5.30 1.64
CA ASP A 139 -16.81 -4.94 2.20
C ASP A 139 -17.94 -5.17 1.20
N SER A 140 -17.73 -4.80 -0.07
CA SER A 140 -18.66 -5.08 -1.17
C SER A 140 -18.91 -6.58 -1.35
N ILE A 141 -17.87 -7.42 -1.31
CA ILE A 141 -18.01 -8.88 -1.39
C ILE A 141 -18.77 -9.43 -0.17
N VAL A 142 -18.49 -8.94 1.03
CA VAL A 142 -19.18 -9.34 2.26
C VAL A 142 -20.67 -9.01 2.20
N LYS A 143 -21.03 -7.86 1.62
CA LYS A 143 -22.43 -7.51 1.34
C LYS A 143 -23.08 -8.55 0.40
N SER A 144 -22.45 -8.86 -0.74
CA SER A 144 -22.96 -9.89 -1.65
C SER A 144 -23.09 -11.29 -1.01
N MET A 145 -22.16 -11.65 -0.11
CA MET A 145 -22.26 -12.88 0.70
C MET A 145 -23.51 -12.88 1.57
N ARG A 146 -23.78 -11.75 2.24
CA ARG A 146 -24.95 -11.60 3.12
C ARG A 146 -26.24 -11.68 2.33
N ASP A 147 -26.34 -10.96 1.22
CA ASP A 147 -27.51 -10.97 0.33
C ASP A 147 -27.80 -12.39 -0.18
N THR A 148 -26.77 -13.08 -0.64
CA THR A 148 -26.87 -14.47 -1.10
C THR A 148 -27.36 -15.39 0.01
N ARG A 149 -26.82 -15.24 1.24
CA ARG A 149 -27.22 -16.03 2.39
C ARG A 149 -28.68 -15.78 2.77
N ASN A 150 -29.12 -14.52 2.76
CA ASN A 150 -30.50 -14.15 3.08
C ASN A 150 -31.49 -14.72 2.04
N LYS A 151 -31.14 -14.67 0.76
CA LYS A 151 -31.94 -15.31 -0.31
C LYS A 151 -32.07 -16.82 -0.13
N ILE A 152 -30.98 -17.51 0.23
CA ILE A 152 -31.00 -18.97 0.49
C ILE A 152 -31.91 -19.26 1.69
N ALA A 153 -31.75 -18.53 2.80
CA ALA A 153 -32.56 -18.71 4.00
C ALA A 153 -34.05 -18.48 3.72
N LEU A 154 -34.40 -17.42 2.99
CA LEU A 154 -35.77 -17.12 2.61
C LEU A 154 -36.39 -18.24 1.77
N ASN A 155 -35.67 -18.74 0.76
CA ASN A 155 -36.13 -19.85 -0.07
C ASN A 155 -36.35 -21.13 0.75
N ASP A 156 -35.52 -21.39 1.75
CA ASP A 156 -35.66 -22.55 2.63
C ASP A 156 -36.89 -22.45 3.55
N LEU A 157 -37.21 -21.25 4.06
CA LEU A 157 -38.42 -21.01 4.86
C LEU A 157 -39.69 -21.21 4.03
N ILE A 158 -39.69 -20.66 2.80
CA ILE A 158 -40.80 -20.81 1.85
C ILE A 158 -41.04 -22.31 1.55
N LYS A 159 -39.96 -23.07 1.31
CA LYS A 159 -40.06 -24.53 1.04
C LYS A 159 -40.56 -25.34 2.23
N ARG A 160 -40.27 -24.90 3.45
CA ARG A 160 -40.74 -25.55 4.69
C ARG A 160 -42.19 -25.22 5.04
N GLY A 161 -42.80 -24.24 4.36
CA GLY A 161 -44.16 -23.80 4.65
C GLY A 161 -44.30 -23.08 5.99
N GLU A 162 -43.22 -22.47 6.49
CA GLU A 162 -43.25 -21.72 7.75
C GLU A 162 -44.05 -20.41 7.63
N ASN A 163 -44.79 -20.07 8.68
CA ASN A 163 -45.78 -18.98 8.72
C ASN A 163 -45.13 -17.58 8.55
N GLY A 164 -45.92 -16.63 8.01
CA GLY A 164 -45.51 -15.28 7.60
C GLY A 164 -44.64 -14.50 8.58
N ASN A 165 -44.79 -14.67 9.91
CA ASN A 165 -44.02 -13.92 10.90
C ASN A 165 -42.49 -14.09 10.82
N GLU A 166 -41.99 -15.26 10.42
CA GLU A 166 -40.55 -15.55 10.35
C GLU A 166 -39.93 -15.05 9.04
N VAL A 167 -40.72 -15.13 7.97
CA VAL A 167 -40.45 -14.51 6.67
C VAL A 167 -40.47 -12.97 6.79
N ASP A 168 -41.46 -12.40 7.46
CA ASP A 168 -41.61 -10.96 7.69
C ASP A 168 -40.48 -10.40 8.55
N ARG A 169 -39.96 -11.18 9.53
CA ARG A 169 -38.78 -10.80 10.31
C ARG A 169 -37.52 -10.71 9.46
N LEU A 170 -37.29 -11.69 8.58
CA LEU A 170 -36.16 -11.69 7.67
C LEU A 170 -36.27 -10.56 6.62
N LEU A 171 -37.47 -10.31 6.10
CA LEU A 171 -37.73 -9.19 5.19
C LEU A 171 -37.54 -7.84 5.88
N ALA A 172 -37.99 -7.69 7.13
CA ALA A 172 -37.78 -6.48 7.92
C ALA A 172 -36.29 -6.22 8.19
N ASN A 173 -35.51 -7.25 8.54
CA ASN A 173 -34.06 -7.11 8.73
C ASN A 173 -33.35 -6.73 7.41
N VAL A 174 -33.76 -7.30 6.27
CA VAL A 174 -33.23 -6.94 4.95
C VAL A 174 -33.59 -5.49 4.58
N ALA A 175 -34.80 -5.04 4.90
CA ALA A 175 -35.26 -3.68 4.62
C ALA A 175 -34.58 -2.63 5.52
N GLU A 176 -34.40 -2.94 6.81
CA GLU A 176 -33.74 -2.06 7.77
C GLU A 176 -32.24 -1.92 7.45
N GLU A 177 -31.57 -3.00 7.03
CA GLU A 177 -30.19 -2.96 6.55
C GLU A 177 -30.05 -2.18 5.22
N SER A 178 -31.02 -2.30 4.30
CA SER A 178 -31.03 -1.53 3.04
C SER A 178 -31.21 -0.02 3.26
N LEU A 179 -31.93 0.39 4.31
CA LEU A 179 -32.06 1.79 4.73
C LEU A 179 -30.77 2.35 5.37
N ILE A 180 -30.00 1.52 6.06
CA ILE A 180 -28.67 1.91 6.57
C ILE A 180 -27.69 2.08 5.41
N ASP A 181 -27.72 1.18 4.43
CA ASP A 181 -26.85 1.23 3.25
C ASP A 181 -27.11 2.45 2.36
N SER A 182 -28.38 2.85 2.14
CA SER A 182 -28.70 4.06 1.36
C SER A 182 -28.20 5.34 2.03
N ARG A 183 -28.27 5.43 3.36
CA ARG A 183 -27.71 6.55 4.15
C ARG A 183 -26.18 6.62 4.10
N VAL A 184 -25.49 5.47 4.03
CA VAL A 184 -24.02 5.41 3.92
C VAL A 184 -23.55 5.67 2.48
N GLU A 185 -24.28 5.19 1.46
CA GLU A 185 -23.98 5.47 0.05
C GLU A 185 -24.14 6.94 -0.31
N ASP A 186 -25.19 7.63 0.17
CA ASP A 186 -25.39 9.06 -0.13
C ASP A 186 -24.36 9.96 0.57
N ALA A 187 -23.82 9.56 1.72
CA ALA A 187 -22.67 10.22 2.34
C ALA A 187 -21.35 9.94 1.59
N GLY A 188 -21.26 8.81 0.87
CA GLY A 188 -20.06 8.37 0.15
C GLY A 188 -19.96 8.84 -1.31
N LYS A 189 -21.09 9.02 -2.01
CA LYS A 189 -21.14 9.34 -3.46
C LYS A 189 -20.45 10.65 -3.83
N SER A 190 -20.63 11.71 -3.03
CA SER A 190 -19.96 13.01 -3.26
C SER A 190 -18.43 12.90 -3.19
N SER A 191 -17.91 12.04 -2.30
CA SER A 191 -16.47 11.78 -2.21
C SER A 191 -15.98 10.76 -3.25
N TYR A 192 -16.85 9.88 -3.74
CA TYR A 192 -16.51 8.78 -4.67
C TYR A 192 -16.38 9.26 -6.11
N GLU A 193 -17.31 10.09 -6.62
CA GLU A 193 -17.22 10.61 -8.01
C GLU A 193 -16.03 11.54 -8.23
N SER A 194 -15.64 12.31 -7.20
CA SER A 194 -14.42 13.14 -7.22
C SER A 194 -13.14 12.30 -7.19
N LEU A 195 -13.16 11.13 -6.52
CA LEU A 195 -12.03 10.20 -6.47
C LEU A 195 -11.92 9.36 -7.75
N GLU A 196 -13.04 8.90 -8.30
CA GLU A 196 -13.10 8.10 -9.51
C GLU A 196 -12.69 8.91 -10.75
N SER A 197 -13.04 10.21 -10.78
CA SER A 197 -12.51 11.17 -11.77
C SER A 197 -11.00 11.38 -11.63
N ARG A 198 -10.45 11.37 -10.41
CA ARG A 198 -8.99 11.36 -10.18
C ARG A 198 -8.35 10.03 -10.57
N MET A 199 -9.06 8.91 -10.45
CA MET A 199 -8.55 7.57 -10.77
C MET A 199 -8.46 7.27 -12.27
N ARG A 200 -9.37 7.78 -13.11
CA ARG A 200 -9.21 7.67 -14.57
C ARG A 200 -7.93 8.35 -15.08
N SER A 201 -7.38 9.32 -14.33
CA SER A 201 -6.06 9.90 -14.60
C SER A 201 -4.87 9.11 -14.04
N LEU A 202 -5.11 8.07 -13.22
CA LEU A 202 -4.06 7.31 -12.50
C LEU A 202 -3.95 5.84 -12.90
N THR A 203 -4.93 5.26 -13.61
CA THR A 203 -4.97 3.82 -13.90
C THR A 203 -4.17 3.35 -15.11
N ASP A 204 -3.39 4.20 -15.79
CA ASP A 204 -2.41 3.74 -16.78
C ASP A 204 -1.02 4.33 -16.50
N LYS A 205 -0.16 3.52 -15.83
CA LYS A 205 1.31 3.54 -15.88
C LYS A 205 1.97 4.92 -16.08
N PRO A 206 2.27 5.67 -15.00
CA PRO A 206 3.65 6.18 -14.90
C PRO A 206 4.27 6.11 -13.49
N LYS A 207 3.50 6.19 -12.38
CA LYS A 207 4.06 6.54 -11.06
C LYS A 207 5.03 5.51 -10.45
N GLU A 208 4.79 4.21 -10.59
CA GLU A 208 5.66 3.18 -10.02
C GLU A 208 6.92 2.94 -10.85
N SER A 209 6.78 2.86 -12.19
CA SER A 209 7.91 2.83 -13.11
C SER A 209 8.77 4.08 -12.94
N GLU A 210 8.14 5.21 -12.66
CA GLU A 210 8.76 6.48 -12.33
C GLU A 210 9.50 6.44 -10.98
N LEU A 211 8.93 5.83 -9.94
CA LEU A 211 9.64 5.67 -8.65
C LEU A 211 10.85 4.75 -8.77
N TRP A 212 10.72 3.62 -9.46
CA TRP A 212 11.85 2.76 -9.79
C TRP A 212 12.88 3.47 -10.67
N ARG A 213 12.44 4.28 -11.64
CA ARG A 213 13.33 5.12 -12.47
C ARG A 213 14.07 6.13 -11.60
N ARG A 214 13.38 6.89 -10.76
CA ARG A 214 13.96 7.86 -9.82
C ARG A 214 14.96 7.18 -8.89
N LEU A 215 14.65 6.02 -8.31
CA LEU A 215 15.60 5.27 -7.48
C LEU A 215 16.85 4.83 -8.27
N ARG A 216 16.68 4.40 -9.52
CA ARG A 216 17.80 4.05 -10.41
C ARG A 216 18.61 5.28 -10.82
N GLU A 217 18.00 6.43 -11.02
CA GLU A 217 18.70 7.68 -11.36
C GLU A 217 19.51 8.21 -10.19
N LEU A 218 19.06 7.94 -8.96
CA LEU A 218 19.84 8.23 -7.74
C LEU A 218 21.02 7.27 -7.53
N ARG A 219 21.21 6.30 -8.43
CA ARG A 219 22.33 5.35 -8.43
C ARG A 219 23.50 5.80 -9.31
N SER A 220 23.23 6.62 -10.33
CA SER A 220 24.20 7.11 -11.33
C SER A 220 24.92 8.37 -10.87
#